data_AF-A0A7X5VQP9-F1
#
_entry.id   AF-A0A7X5VQP9-F1
#
_cell.length_a   1.000
_cell.length_b   1.000
_cell.length_c   1.000
_cell.angle_alpha   90.00
_cell.angle_beta   90.00
_cell.angle_gamma   90.00
#
_symmetry.space_group_name_H-M   'P 1'
#
loop_
_entity.id
_entity.type
_entity.pdbx_description
1 polymer ?
#
loop_
_entity_poly.entity_id
_entity_poly.type
_entity_poly.pdbx_seq_one_letter_code
_entity_poly.pdbx_strand_id
1 'polypeptide(L)' 'MLPTAEFGGSVAAADGQPAGGVEVFVYHLATGELLSATTGQDGLYEFVALPYGYYDLAVRAADGIYVGQEVV' A
#
# COMPACT_ATOMS: atom_id res chain seq x y z
N MET A 1 -15.91 1.49 20.36
CA MET A 1 -15.02 1.96 19.28
C MET A 1 -14.59 0.72 18.52
N LEU A 2 -14.62 0.72 17.19
CA LEU A 2 -14.05 -0.39 16.41
C LEU A 2 -12.52 -0.27 16.46
N PRO A 3 -11.77 -1.38 16.59
CA PRO A 3 -10.33 -1.32 16.48
C PRO A 3 -9.96 -0.83 15.07
N THR A 4 -8.94 0.00 15.00
CA THR A 4 -8.30 0.40 13.75
C THR A 4 -6.87 -0.08 13.74
N ALA A 5 -6.33 -0.32 12.56
CA ALA A 5 -4.95 -0.73 12.37
C ALA A 5 -4.15 0.38 11.65
N GLU A 6 -2.84 0.33 11.84
CA GLU A 6 -1.85 1.02 11.02
C GLU A 6 -1.16 -0.01 10.12
N PHE A 7 -0.94 0.35 8.86
CA PHE A 7 -0.23 -0.49 7.91
C PHE A 7 0.77 0.37 7.14
N GLY A 8 2.04 0.03 7.27
CA GLY A 8 3.13 0.73 6.60
C GLY A 8 4.07 -0.25 5.93
N GLY A 9 4.85 0.27 4.98
CA GLY A 9 5.82 -0.51 4.26
C GLY A 9 6.77 0.36 3.45
N SER A 10 7.63 -0.30 2.67
CA SER A 10 8.54 0.36 1.74
C SER A 10 8.34 -0.16 0.32
N VAL A 11 8.57 0.71 -0.64
CA VAL A 11 8.64 0.36 -2.06
C VAL A 11 10.06 0.64 -2.53
N ALA A 12 10.65 -0.33 -3.22
CA ALA A 12 11.97 -0.22 -3.83
C ALA A 12 11.87 -0.36 -5.34
N ALA A 13 12.78 0.32 -6.06
CA ALA A 13 12.99 0.14 -7.48
C ALA A 13 13.74 -1.17 -7.77
N ALA A 14 13.84 -1.53 -9.05
CA ALA A 14 14.49 -2.77 -9.47
C ALA A 14 15.97 -2.88 -9.09
N ASP A 15 16.64 -1.74 -8.87
CA ASP A 15 18.03 -1.67 -8.40
C ASP A 15 18.16 -1.72 -6.86
N GLY A 16 17.04 -1.88 -6.15
CA GLY A 16 16.97 -1.93 -4.69
C GLY A 16 16.98 -0.57 -4.00
N GLN A 17 17.04 0.54 -4.73
CA GLN A 17 16.92 1.88 -4.14
C GLN A 17 15.47 2.19 -3.73
N PRO A 18 15.24 3.02 -2.71
CA PRO A 18 13.90 3.45 -2.34
C PRO A 18 13.20 4.16 -3.50
N ALA A 19 11.96 3.78 -3.76
CA ALA A 19 11.15 4.34 -4.84
C ALA A 19 10.14 5.35 -4.27
N GLY A 20 10.48 6.63 -4.36
CA GLY A 20 9.59 7.72 -3.98
C GLY A 20 8.62 8.15 -5.07
N GLY A 21 7.46 8.68 -4.66
CA GLY A 21 6.41 9.12 -5.59
C GLY A 21 5.59 7.98 -6.18
N VAL A 22 5.69 6.76 -5.63
CA VAL A 22 4.90 5.61 -6.05
C VAL A 22 3.56 5.64 -5.34
N GLU A 23 2.48 5.47 -6.09
CA GLU A 23 1.14 5.39 -5.53
C GLU A 23 0.86 3.95 -5.06
N VAL A 24 0.49 3.82 -3.79
CA VAL A 24 0.13 2.57 -3.13
C VAL A 24 -1.36 2.60 -2.83
N PHE A 25 -2.03 1.47 -3.00
CA PHE A 25 -3.47 1.31 -2.80
C PHE A 25 -3.74 0.18 -1.83
N VAL A 26 -4.71 0.37 -0.94
CA VAL A 26 -5.31 -0.70 -0.15
C VAL A 26 -6.81 -0.78 -0.46
N TYR A 27 -7.29 -1.98 -0.80
CA TYR A 27 -8.67 -2.24 -1.16
C TYR A 27 -9.34 -3.13 -0.13
N HIS A 28 -10.34 -2.61 0.59
CA HIS A 28 -11.04 -3.34 1.63
C HIS A 28 -12.03 -4.34 1.02
N LEU A 29 -11.79 -5.64 1.22
CA LEU A 29 -12.55 -6.70 0.54
C LEU A 29 -14.03 -6.76 0.93
N ALA A 30 -14.39 -6.42 2.18
CA ALA A 30 -15.78 -6.43 2.62
C ALA A 30 -16.60 -5.18 2.23
N THR A 31 -15.99 -3.99 2.21
CA THR A 31 -16.71 -2.72 1.97
C THR A 31 -16.55 -2.20 0.55
N GLY A 32 -15.52 -2.65 -0.17
CA GLY A 32 -15.14 -2.11 -1.48
C GLY A 32 -14.44 -0.75 -1.39
N GLU A 33 -14.02 -0.32 -0.20
CA GLU A 33 -13.31 0.94 -0.02
C GLU A 33 -11.90 0.86 -0.60
N LEU A 34 -11.50 1.87 -1.37
CA LEU A 34 -10.15 2.01 -1.92
C LEU A 34 -9.49 3.23 -1.29
N LEU A 35 -8.39 3.02 -0.57
CA LEU A 35 -7.56 4.10 -0.05
C LEU A 35 -6.23 4.13 -0.81
N SER A 36 -5.62 5.30 -0.93
CA SER A 36 -4.29 5.44 -1.51
C SER A 36 -3.35 6.32 -0.68
N ALA A 37 -2.06 6.02 -0.80
CA ALA A 37 -0.96 6.78 -0.23
C ALA A 37 0.14 6.92 -1.30
N THR A 38 1.00 7.92 -1.16
CA THR A 38 2.17 8.10 -2.04
C THR A 38 3.43 7.93 -1.22
N THR A 39 4.39 7.15 -1.71
CA THR A 39 5.65 6.94 -1.02
C THR A 39 6.47 8.23 -0.93
N GLY A 40 7.12 8.45 0.22
CA GLY A 40 8.11 9.49 0.42
C GLY A 40 9.37 9.26 -0.42
N GLN A 41 10.30 10.23 -0.43
CA GLN A 41 11.60 10.08 -1.14
C GLN A 41 12.46 8.91 -0.61
N ASP A 42 12.18 8.49 0.62
CA ASP A 42 12.73 7.33 1.30
C ASP A 42 12.01 6.01 0.96
N GLY A 43 11.02 6.05 0.06
CA GLY A 43 10.25 4.90 -0.40
C GLY A 43 9.22 4.40 0.60
N LEU A 44 9.01 5.10 1.72
CA LEU A 44 8.10 4.68 2.78
C LEU A 44 6.67 5.17 2.53
N TYR A 45 5.68 4.35 2.89
CA TYR A 45 4.28 4.73 2.93
C TYR A 45 3.62 4.25 4.23
N GLU A 46 2.54 4.92 4.61
CA GLU A 46 1.77 4.60 5.81
C GLU A 46 0.27 4.85 5.57
N PHE A 47 -0.55 3.90 6.01
CA PHE A 47 -1.98 4.03 6.16
C PHE A 47 -2.34 3.99 7.64
N VAL A 48 -3.08 4.98 8.10
CA VAL A 48 -3.54 5.08 9.49
C VAL A 48 -5.06 4.91 9.57
N ALA A 49 -5.53 4.45 10.73
CA ALA A 49 -6.95 4.31 11.03
C ALA A 49 -7.72 3.36 10.09
N LEU A 50 -7.07 2.31 9.58
CA LEU A 50 -7.71 1.32 8.71
C LEU A 50 -8.78 0.53 9.49
N PRO A 51 -10.02 0.43 8.97
CA PRO A 51 -11.02 -0.46 9.53
C PRO A 51 -10.52 -1.91 9.64
N TYR A 52 -11.04 -2.67 10.61
CA TYR A 52 -10.73 -4.10 10.67
C TYR A 52 -11.24 -4.81 9.41
N GLY A 53 -10.43 -5.68 8.83
CA GLY A 53 -10.82 -6.41 7.62
C GLY A 53 -9.63 -6.98 6.87
N TYR A 54 -9.94 -7.59 5.72
CA TYR A 54 -8.95 -8.06 4.76
C TYR A 54 -8.82 -7.03 3.64
N TYR A 55 -7.58 -6.82 3.21
CA TYR A 55 -7.23 -5.83 2.19
C TYR A 55 -6.34 -6.47 1.13
N ASP A 56 -6.58 -6.11 -0.13
CA ASP A 56 -5.59 -6.28 -1.19
C ASP A 56 -4.70 -5.04 -1.24
N LEU A 57 -3.39 -5.25 -1.44
CA LEU A 57 -2.40 -4.20 -1.62
C LEU A 57 -1.98 -4.13 -3.08
N ALA A 58 -1.93 -2.93 -3.65
CA ALA A 58 -1.39 -2.72 -4.98
C ALA A 58 -0.50 -1.49 -5.06
N VAL A 59 0.41 -1.46 -6.03
CA VAL A 59 1.24 -0.29 -6.36
C VAL A 59 1.04 0.08 -7.82
N ARG A 60 0.99 1.38 -8.13
CA ARG A 60 1.02 1.87 -9.51
C ARG A 60 2.42 2.31 -9.88
N ALA A 61 3.03 1.56 -10.78
CA ALA A 61 4.24 1.94 -11.48
C ALA A 61 3.90 2.60 -12.83
N ALA A 62 4.91 3.13 -13.51
CA ALA A 62 4.74 3.82 -14.79
C ALA A 62 4.15 2.92 -15.89
N ASP A 63 4.41 1.62 -15.81
CA ASP A 63 4.06 0.60 -16.78
C ASP A 63 2.82 -0.23 -16.41
N GLY A 64 2.27 -0.07 -15.19
CA GLY A 64 1.08 -0.80 -14.79
C GLY A 64 0.77 -0.77 -13.30
N ILE A 65 -0.30 -1.49 -12.92
CA ILE A 65 -0.65 -1.75 -11.52
C ILE A 65 -0.19 -3.16 -11.17
N TYR A 66 0.56 -3.27 -10.08
CA TYR A 66 1.08 -4.53 -9.55
C TYR A 66 0.43 -4.79 -8.20
N VAL A 67 -0.32 -5.89 -8.09
CA VAL A 67 -0.92 -6.34 -6.83
C VAL A 67 0.13 -7.15 -6.06
N GLY A 68 0.37 -6.81 -4.81
CA GLY A 68 1.26 -7.57 -3.94
C GLY A 68 0.67 -8.96 -3.70
N GLN A 69 1.37 -10.01 -4.16
CA GLN A 69 1.07 -11.37 -3.72
C GLN A 69 1.80 -11.63 -2.41
N GLU A 70 1.06 -12.11 -1.41
CA GLU A 70 1.63 -12.65 -0.17
C GLU A 70 2.64 -13.76 -0.51
N VAL A 71 3.90 -13.58 -0.13
CA VAL A 71 4.87 -14.70 -0.06
C VAL A 71 4.77 -15.24 1.36
N VAL A 72 4.06 -16.38 1.49
CA VAL A 72 3.91 -17.13 2.74
C VAL A 72 5.23 -17.80 3.13
#